data_AF-A0A936AYB1-F1
#
_entry.id   AF-A0A936AYB1-F1
#
_cell.length_a   1.000
_cell.length_b   1.000
_cell.length_c   1.000
_cell.angle_alpha   90.00
_cell.angle_beta   90.00
_cell.angle_gamma   90.00
#
_symmetry.space_group_name_H-M   'P 1'
#
loop_
_entity.id
_entity.type
_entity.pdbx_description
1 polymer ?
#
loop_
_entity_poly.entity_id
_entity_poly.type
_entity_poly.pdbx_seq_one_letter_code
_entity_poly.pdbx_strand_id
1 'polypeptide(L)'
;MVNVPTAVWIDEKGRIVRPNEAAYVDDRYKSMHRLDAAEYLDAIRDWVANGEKSVFALSESELKERIKPQNPDWALATAEFGLGEYLYRQGLRAASIRHYKEAQRLNPDNWNYKRQAWALSDAEREYGTSFMKEVQKLNGKPYYPPRKTTWKQEELILIR
;
A
#
# COMPACT_ATOMS: atom_id res chain seq x y z
N MET A 1 -5.14 2.81 1.29
CA MET A 1 -4.54 1.74 0.45
C MET A 1 -3.43 2.37 -0.37
N VAL A 2 -2.23 1.77 -0.39
CA VAL A 2 -1.02 2.50 -0.82
C VAL A 2 -0.39 2.02 -2.13
N ASN A 3 -0.79 0.89 -2.75
CA ASN A 3 -0.26 0.45 -4.06
C ASN A 3 -1.06 -0.73 -4.68
N VAL A 4 -0.69 -1.16 -5.88
CA VAL A 4 -1.09 -2.44 -6.52
C VAL A 4 0.16 -3.32 -6.72
N PRO A 5 0.11 -4.65 -6.50
CA PRO A 5 -1.06 -5.39 -6.02
C PRO A 5 -1.12 -5.42 -4.48
N THR A 6 -2.27 -5.01 -3.94
CA THR A 6 -2.60 -5.13 -2.53
C THR A 6 -3.98 -5.74 -2.37
N ALA A 7 -4.21 -6.39 -1.23
CA ALA A 7 -5.50 -6.98 -0.92
C ALA A 7 -5.89 -6.73 0.54
N VAL A 8 -7.19 -6.81 0.79
CA VAL A 8 -7.85 -6.75 2.10
C VAL A 8 -8.77 -7.96 2.15
N TRP A 9 -8.78 -8.68 3.27
CA TRP A 9 -9.74 -9.79 3.46
C TRP A 9 -10.91 -9.30 4.29
N ILE A 10 -12.11 -9.54 3.79
CA ILE A 10 -13.37 -9.14 4.42
C ILE A 10 -14.22 -10.38 4.62
N ASP A 11 -14.60 -10.69 5.86
CA ASP A 11 -15.47 -11.83 6.17
C ASP A 11 -16.92 -11.62 5.68
N GLU A 12 -17.73 -12.67 5.77
CA GLU A 12 -19.15 -12.63 5.36
C GLU A 12 -20.00 -11.65 6.18
N LYS A 13 -19.50 -11.19 7.33
CA LYS A 13 -20.15 -10.20 8.20
C LYS A 13 -19.68 -8.78 7.87
N GLY A 14 -18.87 -8.59 6.83
CA GLY A 14 -18.35 -7.30 6.39
C GLY A 14 -17.18 -6.77 7.23
N ARG A 15 -16.51 -7.62 8.00
CA ARG A 15 -15.38 -7.23 8.86
C ARG A 15 -14.05 -7.50 8.20
N ILE A 16 -13.14 -6.55 8.32
CA ILE A 16 -11.75 -6.75 7.88
C ILE A 16 -11.11 -7.80 8.79
N VAL A 17 -10.66 -8.92 8.22
CA VAL A 17 -9.92 -9.99 8.93
C VAL A 17 -8.44 -10.03 8.55
N ARG A 18 -8.05 -9.34 7.47
CA ARG A 18 -6.66 -8.97 7.19
C ARG A 18 -6.61 -7.55 6.60
N PRO A 19 -5.77 -6.65 7.14
CA PRO A 19 -5.70 -5.28 6.68
C PRO A 19 -5.02 -5.20 5.31
N ASN A 20 -5.04 -4.00 4.72
CA ASN A 20 -4.38 -3.76 3.44
C ASN A 20 -2.89 -4.16 3.48
N GLU A 21 -2.52 -5.15 2.67
CA GLU A 21 -1.16 -5.69 2.58
C GLU A 21 -0.76 -6.00 1.14
N ALA A 22 0.54 -6.10 0.88
CA ALA A 22 1.07 -6.45 -0.43
C ALA A 22 0.75 -7.91 -0.77
N ALA A 23 0.09 -8.12 -1.91
CA ALA A 23 -0.51 -9.38 -2.30
C ALA A 23 -0.17 -9.72 -3.76
N TYR A 24 0.83 -10.57 -3.96
CA TYR A 24 1.29 -10.96 -5.30
C TYR A 24 0.72 -12.33 -5.65
N VAL A 25 0.27 -12.51 -6.90
CA VAL A 25 -0.29 -13.77 -7.42
C VAL A 25 0.75 -14.63 -8.14
N ASP A 26 1.95 -14.08 -8.38
CA ASP A 26 3.08 -14.76 -8.99
C ASP A 26 4.41 -14.13 -8.53
N ASP A 27 5.53 -14.78 -8.87
CA ASP A 27 6.87 -14.42 -8.42
C ASP A 27 7.64 -13.49 -9.39
N ARG A 28 6.99 -12.88 -10.39
CA ARG A 28 7.67 -12.08 -11.45
C ARG A 28 8.56 -10.95 -10.91
N TYR A 29 8.21 -10.39 -9.76
CA TYR A 29 8.93 -9.27 -9.13
C TYR A 29 9.55 -9.63 -7.78
N LYS A 30 9.70 -10.93 -7.47
CA LYS A 30 10.22 -11.42 -6.19
C LYS A 30 11.59 -10.84 -5.83
N SER A 31 12.46 -10.58 -6.80
CA SER A 31 13.76 -9.94 -6.57
C SER A 31 13.66 -8.51 -6.04
N MET A 32 12.57 -7.79 -6.33
CA MET A 32 12.34 -6.41 -5.92
C MET A 32 11.65 -6.33 -4.54
N HIS A 33 10.62 -7.13 -4.31
CA HIS A 33 9.83 -7.07 -3.07
C HIS A 33 10.17 -8.15 -2.03
N ARG A 34 10.90 -9.21 -2.42
CA ARG A 34 11.33 -10.34 -1.55
C ARG A 34 10.17 -11.06 -0.87
N LEU A 35 9.04 -11.16 -1.56
CA LEU A 35 7.86 -11.84 -1.05
C LEU A 35 7.54 -13.04 -1.95
N ASP A 36 7.25 -14.18 -1.33
CA ASP A 36 6.78 -15.37 -2.04
C ASP A 36 5.27 -15.24 -2.32
N ALA A 37 4.84 -15.50 -3.55
CA ALA A 37 3.42 -15.52 -3.89
C ALA A 37 2.70 -16.74 -3.29
N ALA A 38 3.35 -17.91 -3.22
CA ALA A 38 2.74 -19.14 -2.76
C ALA A 38 2.25 -19.03 -1.31
N GLU A 39 3.05 -18.42 -0.42
CA GLU A 39 2.64 -18.16 0.98
C GLU A 39 1.30 -17.44 1.08
N TYR A 40 1.11 -16.42 0.24
CA TYR A 40 -0.12 -15.63 0.25
C TYR A 40 -1.31 -16.41 -0.30
N LEU A 41 -1.08 -17.18 -1.37
CA LEU A 41 -2.10 -18.00 -2.01
C LEU A 41 -2.54 -19.16 -1.11
N ASP A 42 -1.63 -19.79 -0.39
CA ASP A 42 -1.93 -20.87 0.56
C ASP A 42 -2.79 -20.36 1.72
N ALA A 43 -2.52 -19.14 2.18
CA ALA A 43 -3.31 -18.52 3.22
C ALA A 43 -4.73 -18.17 2.76
N ILE A 44 -4.89 -17.70 1.51
CA ILE A 44 -6.22 -17.51 0.93
C ILE A 44 -6.95 -18.85 0.84
N ARG A 45 -6.28 -19.92 0.40
CA ARG A 45 -6.90 -21.26 0.28
C ARG A 45 -7.38 -21.78 1.63
N ASP A 46 -6.55 -21.67 2.66
CA ASP A 46 -6.93 -22.04 4.03
C ASP A 46 -8.11 -21.19 4.52
N TRP A 47 -8.09 -19.88 4.27
CA TRP A 47 -9.20 -19.01 4.67
C TRP A 47 -10.50 -19.33 3.95
N VAL A 48 -10.46 -19.65 2.66
CA VAL A 48 -11.63 -20.11 1.90
C VAL A 48 -12.18 -21.42 2.46
N ALA A 49 -11.31 -22.34 2.91
CA ALA A 49 -11.74 -23.62 3.48
C ALA A 49 -12.29 -23.51 4.92
N ASN A 50 -11.69 -22.63 5.73
CA ASN A 50 -11.91 -22.60 7.19
C ASN A 50 -12.65 -21.35 7.70
N GLY A 51 -12.83 -20.33 6.88
CA GLY A 51 -13.50 -19.08 7.25
C GLY A 51 -12.88 -18.44 8.50
N GLU A 52 -13.72 -18.10 9.48
CA GLU A 52 -13.28 -17.50 10.76
C GLU A 52 -12.36 -18.39 11.60
N LYS A 53 -12.25 -19.70 11.28
CA LYS A 53 -11.34 -20.64 11.95
C LYS A 53 -9.95 -20.72 11.31
N SER A 54 -9.74 -20.01 10.20
CA SER A 54 -8.44 -19.93 9.55
C SER A 54 -7.39 -19.34 10.48
N VAL A 55 -6.23 -19.97 10.56
CA VAL A 55 -5.07 -19.45 11.31
C VAL A 55 -4.51 -18.16 10.71
N PHE A 56 -4.93 -17.80 9.49
CA PHE A 56 -4.50 -16.59 8.79
C PHE A 56 -5.48 -15.43 8.91
N ALA A 57 -6.71 -15.68 9.38
CA ALA A 57 -7.65 -14.63 9.75
C ALA A 57 -7.24 -14.03 11.10
N LEU A 58 -7.03 -12.71 11.14
CA LEU A 58 -6.55 -12.04 12.34
C LEU A 58 -7.68 -11.77 13.32
N SER A 59 -7.36 -11.92 14.61
CA SER A 59 -8.22 -11.44 15.70
C SER A 59 -8.31 -9.91 15.71
N GLU A 60 -9.31 -9.38 16.42
CA GLU A 60 -9.49 -7.92 16.58
C GLU A 60 -8.28 -7.24 17.23
N SER A 61 -7.64 -7.91 18.21
CA SER A 61 -6.41 -7.40 18.84
C SER A 61 -5.25 -7.32 17.85
N GLU A 62 -5.02 -8.37 17.06
CA GLU A 62 -3.96 -8.37 16.04
C GLU A 62 -4.22 -7.32 14.95
N LEU A 63 -5.49 -7.12 14.57
CA LEU A 63 -5.86 -6.06 13.63
C LEU A 63 -5.54 -4.67 14.19
N LYS A 64 -5.89 -4.39 15.45
CA LYS A 64 -5.59 -3.10 16.09
C LYS A 64 -4.08 -2.83 16.16
N GLU A 65 -3.26 -3.85 16.40
CA GLU A 65 -1.80 -3.72 16.38
C GLU A 65 -1.22 -3.49 14.97
N ARG A 66 -1.88 -4.01 13.93
CA ARG A 66 -1.40 -3.97 12.54
C ARG A 66 -1.91 -2.77 11.77
N ILE A 67 -3.11 -2.29 12.07
CA ILE A 67 -3.69 -1.10 11.46
C ILE A 67 -2.97 0.11 12.01
N LYS A 68 -2.33 0.88 11.13
CA LYS A 68 -1.68 2.13 11.52
C LYS A 68 -2.75 3.12 12.02
N PRO A 69 -2.50 3.84 13.12
CA PRO A 69 -3.37 4.93 13.55
C PRO A 69 -3.58 5.93 12.41
N GLN A 70 -4.79 6.45 12.29
CA GLN A 70 -5.05 7.53 11.34
C GLN A 70 -4.31 8.79 11.76
N ASN A 71 -3.66 9.43 10.79
CA ASN A 71 -3.06 10.74 10.95
C ASN A 71 -3.99 11.77 10.27
N PRO A 72 -4.48 12.80 10.99
CA PRO A 72 -5.26 13.88 10.38
C PRO A 72 -4.60 14.51 9.14
N ASP A 73 -3.26 14.61 9.11
CA ASP A 73 -2.53 15.11 7.95
C ASP A 73 -2.73 14.22 6.72
N TRP A 74 -2.92 12.91 6.88
CA TRP A 74 -3.20 12.01 5.76
C TRP A 74 -4.60 12.22 5.19
N ALA A 75 -5.58 12.56 6.02
CA ALA A 75 -6.91 12.93 5.55
C ALA A 75 -6.84 14.23 4.75
N LEU A 76 -6.13 15.24 5.26
CA LEU A 76 -5.90 16.49 4.54
C LEU A 76 -5.12 16.26 3.24
N ALA A 77 -4.07 15.43 3.27
CA ALA A 77 -3.32 15.06 2.07
C ALA A 77 -4.20 14.44 0.99
N THR A 78 -5.19 13.63 1.40
CA THR A 78 -6.16 13.01 0.50
C THR A 78 -7.09 14.06 -0.12
N ALA A 79 -7.56 15.03 0.69
CA ALA A 79 -8.39 16.13 0.20
C ALA A 79 -7.61 17.03 -0.78
N GLU A 80 -6.38 17.41 -0.43
CA GLU A 80 -5.46 18.15 -1.29
C GLU A 80 -5.23 17.41 -2.62
N PHE A 81 -4.96 16.10 -2.55
CA PHE A 81 -4.76 15.31 -3.76
C PHE A 81 -5.99 15.31 -4.66
N GLY A 82 -7.18 15.05 -4.09
CA GLY A 82 -8.44 15.06 -4.84
C GLY A 82 -8.78 16.42 -5.46
N LEU A 83 -8.48 17.52 -4.76
CA LEU A 83 -8.61 18.86 -5.31
C LEU A 83 -7.63 19.11 -6.47
N GLY A 84 -6.39 18.63 -6.35
CA GLY A 84 -5.42 18.62 -7.44
C GLY A 84 -5.94 17.89 -8.68
N GLU A 85 -6.52 16.69 -8.51
CA GLU A 85 -7.11 15.91 -9.61
C GLU A 85 -8.31 16.61 -10.25
N TYR A 86 -9.15 17.24 -9.44
CA TYR A 86 -10.27 18.03 -9.93
C TYR A 86 -9.79 19.19 -10.81
N LEU A 87 -8.87 20.01 -10.30
CA LEU A 87 -8.32 21.17 -11.02
C LEU A 87 -7.57 20.76 -12.30
N TYR A 88 -6.84 19.64 -12.25
CA TYR A 88 -6.18 19.09 -13.43
C TYR A 88 -7.19 18.76 -14.53
N ARG A 89 -8.31 18.10 -14.18
CA ARG A 89 -9.39 17.78 -15.13
C ARG A 89 -10.07 19.01 -15.70
N GLN A 90 -10.08 20.14 -14.98
CA GLN A 90 -10.54 21.43 -15.49
C GLN A 90 -9.49 22.17 -16.35
N GLY A 91 -8.32 21.58 -16.60
CA GLY A 91 -7.22 22.21 -17.35
C GLY A 91 -6.39 23.21 -16.54
N LEU A 92 -6.67 23.39 -15.24
CA LEU A 92 -6.01 24.35 -14.35
C LEU A 92 -4.68 23.81 -13.80
N ARG A 93 -3.72 23.55 -14.69
CA ARG A 93 -2.46 22.84 -14.39
C ARG A 93 -1.63 23.48 -13.25
N ALA A 94 -1.42 24.80 -13.30
CA ALA A 94 -0.63 25.49 -12.28
C ALA A 94 -1.26 25.37 -10.88
N ALA A 95 -2.60 25.42 -10.81
CA ALA A 95 -3.33 25.25 -9.56
C ALA A 95 -3.23 23.80 -9.06
N SER A 96 -3.41 22.80 -9.94
CA SER A 96 -3.31 21.39 -9.55
C SER A 96 -1.94 21.03 -8.97
N ILE A 97 -0.85 21.58 -9.51
CA ILE A 97 0.51 21.31 -9.04
C ILE A 97 0.70 21.75 -7.59
N ARG A 98 0.11 22.88 -7.17
CA ARG A 98 0.20 23.34 -5.77
C ARG A 98 -0.41 22.33 -4.81
N HIS A 99 -1.59 21.81 -5.14
CA HIS A 99 -2.29 20.84 -4.31
C HIS A 99 -1.59 19.47 -4.29
N TYR A 100 -1.03 19.03 -5.43
CA TYR A 100 -0.20 17.82 -5.45
C TYR A 100 1.06 17.95 -4.59
N LYS A 101 1.71 19.13 -4.56
CA LYS A 101 2.85 19.38 -3.67
C LYS A 101 2.46 19.33 -2.21
N GLU A 102 1.31 19.90 -1.85
CA GLU A 102 0.83 19.89 -0.48
C GLU A 102 0.45 18.47 -0.02
N ALA A 103 -0.20 17.68 -0.86
CA ALA A 103 -0.47 16.27 -0.59
C ALA A 103 0.82 15.46 -0.33
N GLN A 104 1.88 15.71 -1.10
CA GLN A 104 3.19 15.08 -0.89
C GLN A 104 3.89 15.58 0.39
N ARG A 105 3.71 16.85 0.75
CA ARG A 105 4.26 17.42 1.99
C ARG A 105 3.59 16.81 3.23
N LEU A 106 2.28 16.65 3.20
CA LEU A 106 1.46 16.11 4.30
C LEU A 106 1.59 14.59 4.44
N ASN A 107 1.83 13.86 3.35
CA ASN A 107 2.04 12.42 3.38
C ASN A 107 3.23 12.01 2.47
N PRO A 108 4.48 12.25 2.91
CA PRO A 108 5.68 12.06 2.10
C PRO A 108 5.97 10.59 1.75
N ASP A 109 5.42 9.66 2.51
CA ASP A 109 5.56 8.21 2.27
C ASP A 109 4.54 7.67 1.25
N ASN A 110 3.57 8.49 0.81
CA ASN A 110 2.58 8.07 -0.16
C ASN A 110 3.10 8.19 -1.61
N TRP A 111 3.70 7.09 -2.06
CA TRP A 111 4.23 6.96 -3.42
C TRP A 111 3.17 7.03 -4.52
N ASN A 112 1.88 6.80 -4.23
CA ASN A 112 0.83 7.00 -5.23
C ASN A 112 0.68 8.48 -5.58
N TYR A 113 0.64 9.36 -4.56
CA TYR A 113 0.53 10.81 -4.79
C TYR A 113 1.72 11.33 -5.59
N LYS A 114 2.92 10.89 -5.22
CA LYS A 114 4.15 11.18 -5.95
C LYS A 114 4.07 10.76 -7.41
N ARG A 115 3.85 9.45 -7.66
CA ARG A 115 3.87 8.88 -9.02
C ARG A 115 2.80 9.46 -9.93
N GLN A 116 1.59 9.66 -9.42
CA GLN A 116 0.50 10.21 -10.23
C GLN A 116 0.75 11.68 -10.55
N ALA A 117 1.20 12.48 -9.58
CA ALA A 117 1.57 13.88 -9.83
C ALA A 117 2.67 13.99 -10.90
N TRP A 118 3.71 13.16 -10.82
CA TRP A 118 4.79 13.09 -11.81
C TRP A 118 4.37 12.54 -13.17
N ALA A 119 3.33 11.71 -13.24
CA ALA A 119 2.80 11.22 -14.51
C ALA A 119 1.92 12.28 -15.21
N LEU A 120 1.27 13.14 -14.43
CA LEU A 120 0.36 14.18 -14.93
C LEU A 120 1.07 15.50 -15.24
N SER A 121 2.35 15.64 -14.89
CA SER A 121 3.15 16.85 -15.06
C SER A 121 4.64 16.54 -15.23
N ASP A 122 5.50 17.55 -15.34
CA ASP A 122 6.95 17.35 -15.48
C ASP A 122 7.58 17.21 -14.09
N ALA A 123 8.02 16.00 -13.74
CA ALA A 123 8.58 15.70 -12.42
C ALA A 123 9.83 16.54 -12.08
N GLU A 124 10.74 16.68 -13.04
CA GLU A 124 12.00 17.39 -12.87
C GLU A 124 11.74 18.88 -12.70
N ARG A 125 10.92 19.47 -13.60
CA ARG A 125 10.63 20.90 -13.59
C ARG A 125 9.78 21.31 -12.40
N GLU A 126 8.73 20.55 -12.09
CA GLU A 126 7.73 20.96 -11.10
C GLU A 126 8.11 20.53 -9.68
N TYR A 127 8.82 19.41 -9.51
CA TYR A 127 9.12 18.83 -8.18
C TYR A 127 10.61 18.70 -7.90
N GLY A 128 11.49 19.03 -8.85
CA GLY A 128 12.94 18.90 -8.69
C GLY A 128 13.40 17.46 -8.50
N THR A 129 12.61 16.48 -8.91
CA THR A 129 12.88 15.06 -8.67
C THR A 129 12.42 14.18 -9.82
N SER A 130 12.66 12.87 -9.69
CA SER A 130 12.16 11.84 -10.59
C SER A 130 11.97 10.53 -9.80
N PHE A 131 11.28 9.56 -10.39
CA PHE A 131 11.12 8.24 -9.77
C PHE A 131 12.47 7.63 -9.38
N MET A 132 13.46 7.68 -10.27
CA MET A 132 14.80 7.13 -10.01
C MET A 132 15.51 7.87 -8.88
N LYS A 133 15.43 9.21 -8.83
CA LYS A 133 16.01 10.02 -7.76
C LYS A 133 15.40 9.67 -6.41
N GLU A 134 14.06 9.54 -6.32
CA GLU A 134 13.41 9.18 -5.06
C GLU A 134 13.70 7.73 -4.64
N VAL A 135 13.77 6.78 -5.58
CA VAL A 135 14.14 5.39 -5.26
C VAL A 135 15.58 5.31 -4.76
N GLN A 136 16.50 6.07 -5.35
CA GLN A 136 17.90 6.12 -4.91
C GLN A 136 18.01 6.65 -3.47
N LYS A 137 17.18 7.65 -3.08
CA LYS A 137 17.14 8.18 -1.70
C LYS A 137 16.76 7.12 -0.66
N LEU A 138 16.07 6.05 -1.05
CA LEU A 138 15.73 4.95 -0.13
C LEU A 138 16.95 4.09 0.26
N ASN A 139 18.06 4.21 -0.46
CA ASN A 139 19.31 3.50 -0.17
C ASN A 139 19.09 1.98 0.03
N GLY A 140 18.39 1.35 -0.90
CA GLY A 140 18.09 -0.09 -0.87
C GLY A 140 16.93 -0.51 0.04
N LYS A 141 16.32 0.42 0.80
CA LYS A 141 15.06 0.14 1.52
C LYS A 141 13.89 0.04 0.54
N PRO A 142 12.92 -0.84 0.77
CA PRO A 142 11.71 -0.88 -0.04
C PRO A 142 10.88 0.39 0.22
N TYR A 143 10.25 0.90 -0.82
CA TYR A 143 9.43 2.10 -0.76
C TYR A 143 8.11 1.90 -0.01
N TYR A 144 7.61 0.66 0.06
CA TYR A 144 6.55 0.25 0.98
C TYR A 144 7.08 -0.76 2.01
N PRO A 145 6.53 -0.75 3.24
CA PRO A 145 6.85 -1.78 4.22
C PRO A 145 6.42 -3.16 3.68
N PRO A 146 7.25 -4.20 3.85
CA PRO A 146 6.85 -5.56 3.53
C PRO A 146 5.65 -5.98 4.38
N ARG A 147 4.86 -6.92 3.88
CA ARG A 147 3.76 -7.53 4.65
C ARG A 147 4.32 -8.09 5.95
N LYS A 148 3.64 -7.84 7.08
CA LYS A 148 3.95 -8.52 8.35
C LYS A 148 3.40 -9.93 8.26
N THR A 149 4.25 -10.89 7.92
CA THR A 149 3.87 -12.30 7.89
C THR A 149 3.50 -12.78 9.29
N THR A 150 2.30 -13.33 9.46
CA THR A 150 1.87 -14.00 10.70
C THR A 150 2.38 -15.42 10.82
N TRP A 151 3.05 -15.97 9.79
CA TRP A 151 3.49 -17.35 9.81
C TRP A 151 4.36 -17.54 11.05
N LYS A 152 3.82 -18.16 12.10
CA LYS A 152 4.65 -18.75 13.13
C LYS A 152 5.48 -19.76 12.35
N GLN A 153 6.78 -19.53 12.27
CA GLN A 153 7.70 -20.36 11.49
C GLN A 153 7.67 -21.83 11.95
N GLU A 154 7.05 -22.08 13.10
CA GLU A 154 6.82 -23.37 13.75
C GLU A 154 5.57 -24.13 13.21
N GLU A 155 4.57 -23.46 12.62
CA GLU A 155 3.32 -24.11 12.17
C GLU A 155 3.35 -24.58 10.70
N LEU A 156 4.29 -24.08 9.88
CA LEU A 156 4.46 -24.49 8.48
C LEU A 156 5.07 -25.91 8.32
N ILE A 157 5.59 -26.51 9.40
CA ILE A 157 6.13 -27.87 9.38
C ILE A 157 5.01 -28.92 9.36
N LEU A 158 3.76 -28.55 9.68
CA LEU A 158 2.64 -29.49 9.82
C LEU A 158 1.70 -29.56 8.62
N ILE A 159 1.97 -28.83 7.53
CA ILE A 159 1.13 -28.84 6.29
C ILE A 159 1.94 -29.36 5.09
N ARG A 160 2.66 -30.49 5.28
CA ARG A 160 3.24 -31.28 4.18
C ARG A 160 2.75 -32.71 4.24
#